data_AF-A0A388JU30-F1
#
_entry.id   AF-A0A388JU30-F1
#
_cell.length_a   1.000
_cell.length_b   1.000
_cell.length_c   1.000
_cell.angle_alpha   90.00
_cell.angle_beta   90.00
_cell.angle_gamma   90.00
#
_symmetry.space_group_name_H-M   'P 1'
#
loop_
_entity.id
_entity.type
_entity.pdbx_description
1 polymer ?
#
loop_
_entity_poly.entity_id
_entity_poly.type
_entity_poly.pdbx_seq_one_letter_code
_entity_poly.pdbx_strand_id
1 'polypeptide(L)'
;MADIVAVVREMVAEKEVIVQETRDERGSERHRQMEWGPGVQTDCTRVYYALVNDLMAMRMAEWLGYDGDYNLMEVVLLVRKLSNVVPDTWQTLNSDVVGDMVRYLIFAIAEEHVASMDGNASSIADLEGMPSWRCPDPVAGGRHEGRTEQVMRSSLRMQLQAHG
;
A
#
# COMPACT_ATOMS: atom_id res chain seq x y z
N MET A 1 -4.76 -15.54 -20.11
CA MET A 1 -4.62 -14.07 -20.13
C MET A 1 -4.74 -13.64 -18.69
N ALA A 2 -3.81 -12.82 -18.20
CA ALA A 2 -3.92 -12.33 -16.83
C ALA A 2 -5.14 -11.40 -16.72
N ASP A 3 -5.99 -11.58 -15.70
CA ASP A 3 -7.11 -10.67 -15.43
C ASP A 3 -6.59 -9.41 -14.75
N ILE A 4 -6.33 -8.37 -15.56
CA ILE A 4 -5.72 -7.10 -15.14
C ILE A 4 -6.75 -5.97 -15.27
N VAL A 5 -6.92 -5.19 -14.19
CA VAL A 5 -7.86 -4.06 -14.16
C VAL A 5 -7.15 -2.79 -13.72
N ALA A 6 -7.23 -1.73 -14.53
CA ALA A 6 -6.75 -0.42 -14.14
C ALA A 6 -7.67 0.19 -13.08
N VAL A 7 -7.12 0.55 -11.92
CA VAL A 7 -7.86 1.13 -10.78
C VAL A 7 -7.60 2.63 -10.63
N VAL A 8 -6.43 3.10 -11.05
CA VAL A 8 -6.04 4.52 -11.03
C VAL A 8 -5.39 4.86 -12.37
N ARG A 9 -5.71 6.05 -12.91
CA ARG A 9 -5.05 6.66 -14.06
C ARG A 9 -4.94 8.16 -13.83
N GLU A 10 -3.73 8.64 -13.58
CA GLU A 10 -3.49 10.03 -13.19
C GLU A 10 -2.22 10.60 -13.83
N MET A 11 -2.10 11.92 -13.85
CA MET A 11 -0.89 12.64 -14.24
C MET A 11 -0.17 13.18 -13.01
N VAL A 12 1.03 12.67 -12.72
CA VAL A 12 1.83 13.06 -11.55
C VAL A 12 3.18 13.59 -12.00
N ALA A 13 3.47 14.85 -11.68
CA ALA A 13 4.73 15.51 -12.07
C ALA A 13 5.05 15.30 -13.57
N GLU A 14 4.06 15.52 -14.43
CA GLU A 14 4.13 15.36 -15.90
C GLU A 14 4.36 13.92 -16.39
N LYS A 15 4.22 12.92 -15.52
CA LYS A 15 4.29 11.50 -15.87
C LYS A 15 2.91 10.88 -15.82
N GLU A 16 2.59 10.06 -16.81
CA GLU A 16 1.40 9.21 -16.76
C GLU A 16 1.64 8.10 -15.75
N VAL A 17 0.70 7.94 -14.84
CA VAL A 17 0.73 6.96 -13.77
C VAL A 17 -0.51 6.09 -13.87
N ILE A 18 -0.31 4.79 -13.95
CA ILE A 18 -1.40 3.81 -14.00
C ILE A 18 -1.16 2.78 -12.90
N VAL A 19 -2.14 2.59 -12.02
CA VAL A 19 -2.15 1.49 -11.06
C VAL A 19 -3.10 0.41 -11.56
N GLN A 20 -2.60 -0.81 -11.65
CA GLN A 20 -3.33 -1.96 -12.17
C GLN A 20 -3.40 -3.06 -11.13
N GLU A 21 -4.59 -3.56 -10.84
CA GLU A 21 -4.79 -4.77 -10.06
C GLU A 21 -4.52 -6.00 -10.93
N THR A 22 -3.79 -6.99 -10.41
CA THR A 22 -3.67 -8.32 -11.01
C THR A 22 -4.54 -9.30 -10.23
N ARG A 23 -5.75 -9.57 -10.74
CA ARG A 23 -6.77 -10.33 -9.99
C ARG A 23 -6.40 -11.80 -9.81
N ASP A 24 -5.60 -12.35 -10.72
CA ASP A 24 -5.05 -13.71 -10.59
C ASP A 24 -4.06 -13.85 -9.41
N GLU A 25 -3.49 -12.74 -8.93
CA GLU A 25 -2.60 -12.71 -7.76
C GLU A 25 -3.36 -12.45 -6.44
N ARG A 26 -4.70 -12.31 -6.46
CA ARG A 26 -5.50 -12.16 -5.23
C ARG A 26 -5.27 -13.34 -4.29
N GLY A 27 -5.08 -13.07 -3.01
CA GLY A 27 -4.82 -14.09 -2.00
C GLY A 27 -3.37 -14.60 -1.95
N SER A 28 -2.51 -14.26 -2.92
CA SER A 28 -1.12 -14.78 -2.98
C SER A 28 -0.27 -14.35 -1.78
N GLU A 29 -0.56 -13.18 -1.19
CA GLU A 29 0.20 -12.61 -0.08
C GLU A 29 -0.36 -12.95 1.31
N ARG A 30 -1.37 -13.84 1.40
CA ARG A 30 -1.99 -14.25 2.68
C ARG A 30 -1.02 -14.93 3.66
N HIS A 31 0.07 -15.49 3.15
CA HIS A 31 1.08 -16.18 3.96
C HIS A 31 1.97 -15.22 4.76
N ARG A 32 2.05 -13.94 4.36
CA ARG A 32 2.71 -12.90 5.16
C ARG A 32 1.77 -12.59 6.33
N GLN A 33 2.15 -12.99 7.54
CA GLN A 33 1.38 -12.67 8.73
C GLN A 33 1.40 -11.15 8.94
N MET A 34 0.20 -10.56 8.95
CA MET A 34 0.00 -9.16 9.32
C MET A 34 -0.56 -9.12 10.75
N GLU A 35 -0.10 -8.16 11.55
CA GLU A 35 -0.72 -7.86 12.84
C GLU A 35 -1.89 -6.92 12.61
N TRP A 36 -3.11 -7.43 12.72
CA TRP A 36 -4.33 -6.65 12.56
C TRP A 36 -4.74 -5.94 13.84
N GLY A 37 -5.40 -4.80 13.69
CA GLY A 37 -6.09 -4.13 14.78
C GLY A 37 -7.21 -4.97 15.39
N PRO A 38 -7.60 -4.67 16.65
CA PRO A 38 -8.71 -5.36 17.30
C PRO A 38 -10.01 -5.13 16.51
N GLY A 39 -10.72 -6.22 16.20
CA GLY A 39 -12.00 -6.18 15.48
C GLY A 39 -11.94 -6.75 14.07
N VAL A 40 -10.75 -6.86 13.47
CA VAL A 40 -10.59 -7.57 12.20
C VAL A 40 -10.84 -9.06 12.42
N GLN A 41 -11.80 -9.61 11.68
CA GLN A 41 -12.22 -11.02 11.74
C GLN A 41 -11.90 -11.79 10.46
N THR A 42 -11.84 -11.10 9.33
CA THR A 42 -11.51 -11.70 8.04
C THR A 42 -10.63 -10.75 7.23
N ASP A 43 -9.80 -11.32 6.36
CA ASP A 43 -8.91 -10.58 5.49
C ASP A 43 -8.95 -11.04 4.03
N CYS A 44 -8.58 -10.13 3.14
CA CYS A 44 -8.22 -10.48 1.78
C CYS A 44 -6.96 -9.75 1.35
N THR A 45 -6.27 -10.31 0.36
CA THR A 45 -5.08 -9.67 -0.19
C THR A 45 -5.23 -9.44 -1.69
N ARG A 46 -4.72 -8.30 -2.14
CA ARG A 46 -4.72 -7.89 -3.54
C ARG A 46 -3.30 -7.48 -3.93
N VAL A 47 -2.99 -7.57 -5.22
CA VAL A 47 -1.69 -7.16 -5.75
C VAL A 47 -1.90 -6.19 -6.89
N TYR A 48 -1.14 -5.11 -6.82
CA TYR A 48 -1.13 -4.06 -7.80
C TYR A 48 0.25 -3.86 -8.40
N TYR A 49 0.29 -3.47 -9.66
CA TYR A 49 1.49 -2.96 -10.31
C TYR A 49 1.24 -1.52 -10.72
N ALA A 50 2.17 -0.64 -10.37
CA ALA A 50 2.16 0.74 -10.84
C ALA A 50 3.10 0.89 -12.04
N LEU A 51 2.59 1.51 -13.08
CA LEU A 51 3.32 1.88 -14.28
C LEU A 51 3.51 3.40 -14.29
N VAL A 52 4.71 3.84 -14.66
CA VAL A 52 5.04 5.25 -14.86
C VAL A 52 5.54 5.39 -16.29
N ASN A 53 4.79 6.10 -17.14
CA ASN A 53 5.03 6.16 -18.60
C ASN A 53 5.24 4.76 -19.19
N ASP A 54 4.28 3.84 -18.94
CA ASP A 54 4.29 2.43 -19.35
C ASP A 54 5.41 1.54 -18.76
N LEU A 55 6.29 2.08 -17.93
CA LEU A 55 7.33 1.29 -17.27
C LEU A 55 6.86 0.82 -15.90
N MET A 56 6.92 -0.49 -15.67
CA MET A 56 6.62 -1.08 -14.37
C MET A 56 7.58 -0.51 -13.31
N ALA A 57 7.02 0.31 -12.42
CA ALA A 57 7.76 1.09 -11.46
C ALA A 57 7.71 0.49 -10.06
N MET A 58 6.55 -0.03 -9.66
CA MET A 58 6.31 -0.57 -8.32
C MET A 58 5.36 -1.75 -8.34
N ARG A 59 5.48 -2.60 -7.33
CA ARG A 59 4.48 -3.60 -6.94
C ARG A 59 3.94 -3.21 -5.57
N MET A 60 2.63 -3.28 -5.37
CA MET A 60 1.99 -3.02 -4.09
C MET A 60 1.18 -4.25 -3.70
N ALA A 61 1.54 -4.87 -2.59
CA ALA A 61 0.74 -5.89 -1.95
C ALA A 61 -0.18 -5.20 -0.95
N GLU A 62 -1.47 -5.48 -1.03
CA GLU A 62 -2.48 -4.94 -0.16
C GLU A 62 -3.06 -6.05 0.70
N TRP A 63 -3.27 -5.73 1.98
CA TRP A 63 -4.10 -6.51 2.88
C TRP A 63 -5.28 -5.63 3.32
N LEU A 64 -6.49 -6.18 3.17
CA LEU A 64 -7.73 -5.57 3.59
C LEU A 64 -8.30 -6.36 4.77
N GLY A 65 -8.44 -5.70 5.92
CA GLY A 65 -9.01 -6.26 7.14
C GLY A 65 -10.45 -5.78 7.36
N TYR A 66 -11.35 -6.71 7.63
CA TYR A 66 -12.78 -6.46 7.79
C TYR A 66 -13.31 -6.96 9.13
N ASP A 67 -14.37 -6.32 9.64
CA ASP A 67 -15.13 -6.81 10.79
C ASP A 67 -16.04 -8.00 10.44
N GLY A 68 -16.86 -8.43 11.40
CA GLY A 68 -17.82 -9.53 11.21
C GLY A 68 -19.01 -9.19 10.30
N ASP A 69 -19.24 -7.91 10.03
CA ASP A 69 -20.29 -7.40 9.13
C ASP A 69 -19.72 -7.04 7.74
N TYR A 70 -18.46 -7.39 7.47
CA TYR A 70 -17.71 -7.07 6.25
C TYR A 70 -17.49 -5.57 6.00
N ASN A 71 -17.48 -4.74 7.05
CA ASN A 71 -17.03 -3.36 6.93
C ASN A 71 -15.51 -3.29 6.90
N LEU A 72 -14.96 -2.50 5.98
CA LEU A 72 -13.52 -2.27 5.89
C LEU A 72 -13.03 -1.51 7.13
N MET A 73 -12.11 -2.11 7.88
CA MET A 73 -11.52 -1.54 9.10
C MET A 73 -10.07 -1.10 8.91
N GLU A 74 -9.28 -1.89 8.18
CA GLU A 74 -7.85 -1.65 8.08
C GLU A 74 -7.34 -1.99 6.69
N VAL A 75 -6.52 -1.10 6.14
CA VAL A 75 -5.81 -1.28 4.88
C VAL A 75 -4.32 -1.24 5.19
N VAL A 76 -3.60 -2.31 4.87
CA VAL A 76 -2.15 -2.31 4.94
C VAL A 76 -1.58 -2.49 3.55
N LEU A 77 -0.68 -1.60 3.15
CA LEU A 77 -0.01 -1.62 1.86
C LEU A 77 1.49 -1.83 2.06
N LEU A 78 2.03 -2.84 1.41
CA LEU A 78 3.48 -3.01 1.25
C LEU A 78 3.86 -2.66 -0.17
N VAL A 79 4.65 -1.59 -0.30
CA VAL A 79 5.08 -1.02 -1.56
C VAL A 79 6.49 -1.50 -1.84
N ARG A 80 6.71 -2.16 -2.97
CA ARG A 80 8.03 -2.58 -3.43
C ARG A 80 8.38 -1.82 -4.69
N LYS A 81 9.50 -1.11 -4.66
CA LYS A 81 10.10 -0.52 -5.87
C LYS A 81 10.61 -1.61 -6.81
N LEU A 82 10.37 -1.43 -8.11
CA LEU A 82 10.83 -2.34 -9.17
C LEU A 82 11.80 -1.67 -10.15
N SER A 83 11.76 -0.34 -10.28
CA SER A 83 12.57 0.40 -11.27
C SER A 83 13.00 1.76 -10.77
N ASN A 84 14.13 2.26 -11.28
CA ASN A 84 14.72 3.56 -10.93
C ASN A 84 13.96 4.77 -11.47
N VAL A 85 12.85 4.57 -12.18
CA VAL A 85 11.96 5.66 -12.65
C VAL A 85 11.25 6.38 -11.50
N VAL A 86 11.17 5.74 -10.34
CA VAL A 86 10.67 6.28 -9.07
C VAL A 86 11.78 6.40 -8.03
N PRO A 87 11.69 7.38 -7.11
CA PRO A 87 12.66 7.56 -6.04
C PRO A 87 12.73 6.35 -5.09
N ASP A 88 13.87 6.18 -4.41
CA ASP A 88 14.09 5.13 -3.40
C ASP A 88 13.48 5.44 -2.03
N THR A 89 13.09 6.68 -1.82
CA THR A 89 12.49 7.18 -0.59
C THR A 89 11.19 7.85 -0.93
N TRP A 90 10.19 7.70 -0.07
CA TRP A 90 9.04 8.58 -0.11
C TRP A 90 9.37 9.87 0.68
N GLN A 91 8.86 11.02 0.26
CA GLN A 91 8.90 12.25 1.04
C GLN A 91 7.52 12.45 1.67
N THR A 92 7.40 12.33 2.99
CA THR A 92 6.13 12.52 3.71
C THR A 92 5.57 13.94 3.61
N LEU A 93 6.40 14.91 3.25
CA LEU A 93 6.05 16.34 3.20
C LEU A 93 5.93 16.90 1.78
N ASN A 94 6.52 16.26 0.77
CA ASN A 94 6.41 16.66 -0.63
C ASN A 94 5.81 15.50 -1.42
N SER A 95 4.74 15.75 -2.17
CA SER A 95 4.15 14.74 -3.06
C SER A 95 5.18 14.31 -4.10
N ASP A 96 5.76 13.13 -3.92
CA ASP A 96 6.53 12.47 -4.96
C ASP A 96 5.67 11.41 -5.65
N VAL A 97 6.15 10.91 -6.79
CA VAL A 97 5.40 9.96 -7.62
C VAL A 97 5.05 8.69 -6.85
N VAL A 98 5.87 8.25 -5.88
CA VAL A 98 5.58 7.07 -5.03
C VAL A 98 4.44 7.38 -4.06
N GLY A 99 4.58 8.46 -3.30
CA GLY A 99 3.57 8.90 -2.32
C GLY A 99 2.22 9.18 -2.96
N ASP A 100 2.21 9.81 -4.14
CA ASP A 100 0.98 10.06 -4.89
C ASP A 100 0.34 8.78 -5.39
N MET A 101 1.11 7.84 -5.96
CA MET A 101 0.58 6.54 -6.37
C MET A 101 -0.06 5.78 -5.22
N VAL A 102 0.61 5.72 -4.07
CA VAL A 102 0.09 5.08 -2.86
C VAL A 102 -1.18 5.77 -2.40
N ARG A 103 -1.18 7.11 -2.36
CA ARG A 103 -2.35 7.91 -1.97
C ARG A 103 -3.54 7.69 -2.90
N TYR A 104 -3.34 7.68 -4.21
CA TYR A 104 -4.42 7.42 -5.17
C TYR A 104 -4.98 6.01 -5.05
N LEU A 105 -4.12 5.01 -4.82
CA LEU A 105 -4.60 3.65 -4.59
C LEU A 105 -5.45 3.60 -3.32
N ILE A 106 -4.96 4.13 -2.20
CA ILE A 106 -5.72 4.21 -0.93
C ILE A 106 -7.07 4.91 -1.12
N PHE A 107 -7.09 5.98 -1.91
CA PHE A 107 -8.32 6.69 -2.24
C PHE A 107 -9.29 5.81 -3.04
N ALA A 108 -8.82 5.15 -4.10
CA ALA A 108 -9.65 4.23 -4.89
C ALA A 108 -10.25 3.09 -4.04
N ILE A 109 -9.49 2.57 -3.07
CA ILE A 109 -9.96 1.56 -2.12
C ILE A 109 -11.05 2.13 -1.20
N ALA A 110 -10.85 3.35 -0.68
CA ALA A 110 -11.82 4.03 0.17
C ALA A 110 -13.12 4.32 -0.59
N GLU A 111 -13.04 4.73 -1.87
CA GLU A 111 -14.20 4.91 -2.73
C GLU A 111 -14.93 3.59 -3.01
N GLU A 112 -14.19 2.52 -3.30
CA GLU A 112 -14.75 1.17 -3.49
C GLU A 112 -15.58 0.73 -2.26
N HIS A 113 -15.15 1.11 -1.06
CA HIS A 113 -15.76 0.70 0.20
C HIS A 113 -16.61 1.79 0.88
N VAL A 114 -16.94 2.91 0.19
CA VAL A 114 -17.58 4.08 0.82
C VAL A 114 -18.89 3.75 1.55
N ALA A 115 -19.63 2.73 1.10
CA ALA A 115 -20.89 2.29 1.71
C ALA A 115 -20.72 1.31 2.88
N SER A 116 -19.56 0.67 2.99
CA SER A 116 -19.26 -0.42 3.94
C SER A 116 -17.84 -0.25 4.52
N MET A 117 -17.55 0.95 5.01
CA MET A 117 -16.28 1.29 5.65
C MET A 117 -16.56 1.71 7.10
N ASP A 118 -15.79 1.17 8.03
CA ASP A 118 -15.90 1.54 9.44
C ASP A 118 -15.55 3.02 9.66
N GLY A 119 -16.21 3.65 10.64
CA GLY A 119 -16.00 5.07 10.93
C GLY A 119 -14.57 5.42 11.36
N ASN A 120 -13.83 4.44 11.87
CA ASN A 120 -12.45 4.55 12.32
C ASN A 120 -11.47 3.82 11.39
N ALA A 121 -11.89 3.51 10.17
CA ALA A 121 -11.05 2.77 9.24
C ALA A 121 -9.72 3.49 8.98
N SER A 122 -8.63 2.72 9.00
CA SER A 122 -7.27 3.23 8.92
C SER A 122 -6.49 2.61 7.78
N SER A 123 -5.51 3.35 7.29
CA SER A 123 -4.57 2.87 6.29
C SER A 123 -3.14 3.04 6.77
N ILE A 124 -2.34 2.01 6.53
CA ILE A 124 -0.89 1.99 6.75
C ILE A 124 -0.22 1.61 5.43
N ALA A 125 0.82 2.34 5.04
CA ALA A 125 1.64 1.96 3.89
C ALA A 125 3.11 1.95 4.27
N ASP A 126 3.84 0.93 3.87
CA ASP A 126 5.27 0.77 4.11
C ASP A 126 6.01 0.52 2.81
N LEU A 127 7.18 1.14 2.64
CA LEU A 127 8.04 0.97 1.48
C LEU A 127 9.10 -0.10 1.77
N GLU A 128 8.95 -1.27 1.15
CA GLU A 128 9.86 -2.41 1.28
C GLU A 128 11.25 -2.04 0.71
N GLY A 129 12.21 -1.84 1.61
CA GLY A 129 13.62 -1.69 1.28
C GLY A 129 14.24 -3.01 0.78
N MET A 130 14.97 -2.95 -0.34
CA MET A 130 15.78 -4.07 -0.85
C MET A 130 16.83 -4.57 0.19
N PRO A 131 17.31 -5.82 0.04
CA PRO A 131 17.21 -6.87 1.06
C PRO A 131 18.12 -6.64 2.26
N SER A 132 17.53 -6.69 3.46
CA SER A 132 18.23 -7.21 4.64
C SER A 132 17.37 -8.21 5.40
N TRP A 133 16.64 -9.09 4.70
CA TRP A 133 16.25 -10.37 5.30
C TRP A 133 17.43 -11.35 5.21
N ARG A 134 18.50 -11.02 5.95
CA ARG A 134 19.33 -12.02 6.63
C ARG A 134 19.28 -11.64 8.10
N CYS A 135 18.45 -12.32 8.86
CA CYS A 135 18.78 -12.56 10.27
C CYS A 135 19.76 -13.74 10.28
N PRO A 136 21.03 -13.55 10.65
CA PRO A 136 21.74 -14.51 11.47
C PRO A 136 21.70 -14.00 12.91
N ASP A 137 21.04 -14.80 13.75
CA ASP A 137 21.02 -14.90 15.22
C ASP A 137 21.36 -13.71 16.15
N PRO A 138 20.70 -13.63 17.32
CA PRO A 138 20.91 -12.57 18.30
C PRO A 138 22.20 -12.82 19.09
N VAL A 139 23.27 -12.08 18.79
CA VAL A 139 24.41 -11.97 19.71
C VAL A 139 24.83 -10.51 19.88
N ALA A 140 24.53 -10.02 21.09
CA ALA A 140 25.23 -9.00 21.87
C ALA A 140 25.48 -7.61 21.28
N GLY A 141 24.79 -6.63 21.86
CA GLY A 141 25.43 -5.41 22.36
C GLY A 141 25.89 -4.41 21.29
N GLY A 142 24.95 -3.69 20.70
CA GLY A 142 25.27 -2.52 19.90
C GLY A 142 24.05 -1.63 19.74
N ARG A 143 24.05 -0.50 20.46
CA ARG A 143 23.10 0.60 20.26
C ARG A 143 23.34 1.14 18.84
N HIS A 144 22.54 0.70 17.87
CA HIS A 144 22.47 1.32 16.55
C HIS A 144 21.18 2.13 16.43
N GLU A 145 21.40 3.44 16.43
CA GLU A 145 20.47 4.50 16.13
C GLU A 145 20.21 4.54 14.61
N GLY A 146 18.93 4.62 14.22
CA GLY A 146 18.50 5.20 12.95
C GLY A 146 18.40 4.27 11.73
N ARG A 147 17.35 3.44 11.66
CA ARG A 147 16.82 2.95 10.38
C ARG A 147 15.41 3.50 10.22
N THR A 148 15.23 4.50 9.36
CA THR A 148 13.92 5.08 9.06
C THR A 148 13.11 4.10 8.20
N GLU A 149 12.37 3.21 8.85
CA GLU A 149 11.17 2.63 8.24
C GLU A 149 10.21 3.79 7.93
N GLN A 150 9.80 3.87 6.68
CA GLN A 150 9.05 5.01 6.14
C GLN A 150 7.59 4.59 6.03
N VAL A 151 6.81 4.89 7.07
CA VAL A 151 5.42 4.41 7.22
C VAL A 151 4.40 5.55 7.07
N MET A 152 3.41 5.38 6.18
CA MET A 152 2.19 6.21 6.16
C MET A 152 1.26 5.69 7.21
N ARG A 153 0.64 6.59 7.96
CA ARG A 153 -0.57 6.27 8.70
C ARG A 153 -1.59 7.36 8.43
N SER A 154 -2.79 6.97 8.04
CA SER A 154 -3.87 7.89 7.72
C SER A 154 -5.23 7.31 8.06
N SER A 155 -6.19 8.19 8.32
CA SER A 155 -7.61 7.82 8.37
C SER A 155 -8.19 7.86 6.96
N LEU A 156 -8.84 6.78 6.54
CA LEU A 156 -9.43 6.65 5.21
C LEU A 156 -10.56 7.68 4.97
N ARG A 157 -11.31 8.00 6.03
CA ARG A 157 -12.39 9.00 5.95
C ARG A 157 -11.88 10.42 5.69
N MET A 158 -10.73 10.80 6.24
CA MET A 158 -10.11 12.10 5.96
C MET A 158 -9.62 12.19 4.51
N GLN A 159 -9.17 11.07 3.94
CA GLN A 159 -8.71 11.00 2.55
C GLN A 159 -9.87 11.22 1.56
N LEU A 160 -11.05 10.66 1.85
CA LEU A 160 -12.25 10.91 1.04
C LEU A 160 -12.69 12.39 1.04
N GLN A 161 -12.57 13.09 2.17
CA GLN A 161 -13.00 14.50 2.29
C GLN A 161 -12.05 15.48 1.59
N ALA A 162 -10.78 15.12 1.40
CA ALA A 162 -9.79 16.01 0.81
C ALA A 162 -9.90 16.14 -0.73
N HIS A 163 -10.72 15.32 -1.39
CA HIS A 163 -10.86 15.27 -2.85
C HIS A 163 -12.31 15.45 -3.34
N GLY A 164 -13.21 15.95 -2.47
CA GLY A 164 -14.60 16.30 -2.80
C GLY A 164 -14.83 17.77 -3.13
#